data_AF-A0A1H6V1Y9-F1
#
_entry.id   AF-A0A1H6V1Y9-F1
#
_cell.length_a   1.000
_cell.length_b   1.000
_cell.length_c   1.000
_cell.angle_alpha   90.00
_cell.angle_beta   90.00
_cell.angle_gamma   90.00
#
_symmetry.space_group_name_H-M   'P 1'
#
loop_
_entity.id
_entity.type
_entity.pdbx_description
1 polymer ?
#
loop_
_entity_poly.entity_id
_entity_poly.type
_entity_poly.pdbx_seq_one_letter_code
_entity_poly.pdbx_strand_id
1 'polypeptide(L)'
;MKNLIKYGWLLGVLLISCEKKEEKTTKVENNEPKISENGAKIDFPEAGSARFFETETIGSSALTADISAPATVSATVVKSNEGASQNIVLFQNPDLAGSYTQLIQHLITINQIQNVNIKQRKIELSRVQDLQQHGAATGKDLMDAQTAMSMEQTNLSNERAALIEHETKLKEGGFQAEMLRKAKAGTAYITCDIPENDISKIKNGSQCTVQFTAFPNEKFIGKIDDVADMVDPTTRMVKLRVSINNTDGKLKAGMFGTVGFGVSEGQNISVDKDALITIQGKNYVFVKNGAKVFQRKDVNIGNQVGDRIIVFSGLNNGDSVAIKGVMQLKGLSFGY
;
A
#
# COMPACT_ATOMS: atom_id res chain seq x y z
N MET A 1 -110.52 29.53 -4.24
CA MET A 1 -111.80 28.87 -4.56
C MET A 1 -111.53 27.79 -5.61
N LYS A 2 -111.92 26.54 -5.29
CA LYS A 2 -112.21 25.37 -6.16
C LYS A 2 -111.10 24.91 -7.15
N ASN A 3 -110.50 23.72 -7.02
CA ASN A 3 -110.99 22.33 -7.16
C ASN A 3 -111.04 21.78 -8.61
N LEU A 4 -110.57 20.51 -8.72
CA LEU A 4 -110.80 19.45 -9.72
C LEU A 4 -110.07 19.54 -11.08
N ILE A 5 -109.13 18.64 -11.44
CA ILE A 5 -109.22 17.20 -11.86
C ILE A 5 -109.95 17.00 -13.21
N LYS A 6 -109.23 16.59 -14.28
CA LYS A 6 -109.36 15.28 -14.96
C LYS A 6 -108.38 15.10 -16.14
N TYR A 7 -108.06 13.83 -16.36
CA TYR A 7 -107.06 13.19 -17.22
C TYR A 7 -107.25 13.35 -18.74
N GLY A 8 -106.13 13.28 -19.47
CA GLY A 8 -106.05 12.92 -20.89
C GLY A 8 -104.69 12.28 -21.19
N TRP A 9 -104.70 10.99 -21.55
CA TRP A 9 -103.56 10.10 -21.77
C TRP A 9 -103.08 10.21 -23.22
N LEU A 10 -101.78 10.42 -23.46
CA LEU A 10 -101.16 10.13 -24.76
C LEU A 10 -99.67 9.80 -24.58
N LEU A 11 -99.36 8.53 -24.83
CA LEU A 11 -98.03 7.94 -24.94
C LEU A 11 -97.29 8.55 -26.15
N GLY A 12 -96.03 8.91 -25.97
CA GLY A 12 -95.11 9.26 -27.05
C GLY A 12 -93.66 9.20 -26.56
N VAL A 13 -93.04 8.02 -26.67
CA VAL A 13 -91.63 7.75 -26.39
C VAL A 13 -90.79 8.28 -27.55
N LEU A 14 -89.75 9.08 -27.28
CA LEU A 14 -88.60 9.24 -28.18
C LEU A 14 -87.35 9.62 -27.40
N LEU A 15 -86.29 8.89 -27.71
CA LEU A 15 -85.09 8.63 -26.92
C LEU A 15 -84.12 9.81 -26.93
N ILE A 16 -83.61 10.15 -25.75
CA ILE A 16 -82.37 10.91 -25.58
C ILE A 16 -81.25 9.87 -25.49
N SER A 17 -80.17 10.03 -26.26
CA SER A 17 -78.82 10.22 -25.71
C SER A 17 -77.69 9.66 -26.58
N CYS A 18 -76.58 10.39 -26.50
CA CYS A 18 -75.20 10.02 -26.81
C CYS A 18 -74.76 10.00 -28.28
N GLU A 19 -74.38 11.20 -28.70
CA GLU A 19 -73.32 11.52 -29.65
C GLU A 19 -72.07 10.65 -29.41
N LYS A 20 -71.79 9.75 -30.37
CA LYS A 20 -70.68 8.80 -30.31
C LYS A 20 -69.44 9.47 -30.91
N LYS A 21 -68.60 10.02 -30.03
CA LYS A 21 -67.29 10.58 -30.38
C LYS A 21 -66.38 9.46 -30.87
N GLU A 22 -65.86 9.60 -32.08
CA GLU A 22 -64.90 8.66 -32.69
C GLU A 22 -63.66 8.50 -31.79
N GLU A 23 -63.42 7.27 -31.35
CA GLU A 23 -62.12 6.85 -30.82
C GLU A 23 -61.10 6.87 -31.96
N LYS A 24 -60.30 7.94 -32.01
CA LYS A 24 -58.98 7.87 -32.61
C LYS A 24 -58.18 6.86 -31.79
N THR A 25 -57.96 5.69 -32.36
CA THR A 25 -56.94 4.74 -31.91
C THR A 25 -55.58 5.41 -32.06
N THR A 26 -55.16 6.12 -31.01
CA THR A 26 -53.76 6.47 -30.81
C THR A 26 -53.01 5.16 -30.76
N LYS A 27 -52.22 4.85 -31.79
CA LYS A 27 -51.20 3.79 -31.68
C LYS A 27 -50.40 4.11 -30.42
N VAL A 28 -50.47 3.23 -29.42
CA VAL A 28 -49.51 3.24 -28.31
C VAL A 28 -48.18 2.98 -28.99
N GLU A 29 -47.41 4.05 -29.23
CA GLU A 29 -46.05 3.93 -29.70
C GLU A 29 -45.32 3.16 -28.61
N ASN A 30 -44.93 1.92 -28.91
CA ASN A 30 -44.41 1.02 -27.91
C ASN A 30 -43.05 1.58 -27.45
N ASN A 31 -43.06 2.32 -26.34
CA ASN A 31 -41.90 3.02 -25.78
C ASN A 31 -40.94 2.06 -25.05
N GLU A 32 -41.17 0.75 -25.19
CA GLU A 32 -40.30 -0.29 -24.68
C GLU A 32 -38.99 -0.35 -25.48
N PRO A 33 -37.85 -0.49 -24.81
CA PRO A 33 -36.57 -0.66 -25.49
C PRO A 33 -36.57 -1.96 -26.31
N LYS A 34 -36.04 -1.89 -27.53
CA LYS A 34 -35.87 -3.07 -28.37
C LYS A 34 -34.62 -3.81 -27.95
N ILE A 35 -34.81 -5.06 -27.52
CA ILE A 35 -33.72 -5.94 -27.09
C ILE A 35 -33.43 -6.92 -28.23
N SER A 36 -32.16 -7.01 -28.62
CA SER A 36 -31.69 -7.88 -29.71
C SER A 36 -30.39 -8.57 -29.35
N GLU A 37 -29.91 -9.49 -30.20
CA GLU A 37 -28.65 -10.23 -30.01
C GLU A 37 -28.61 -11.00 -28.68
N ASN A 38 -29.68 -11.74 -28.36
CA ASN A 38 -29.81 -12.47 -27.09
C ASN A 38 -29.61 -11.56 -25.86
N GLY A 39 -30.17 -10.36 -25.91
CA GLY A 39 -30.04 -9.40 -24.82
C GLY A 39 -28.77 -8.56 -24.86
N ALA A 40 -27.83 -8.84 -25.76
CA ALA A 40 -26.57 -8.12 -25.81
C ALA A 40 -26.73 -6.67 -26.30
N LYS A 41 -27.79 -6.35 -27.06
CA LYS A 41 -28.00 -5.00 -27.58
C LYS A 41 -29.37 -4.47 -27.16
N ILE A 42 -29.37 -3.29 -26.54
CA ILE A 42 -30.55 -2.57 -26.04
C ILE A 42 -30.64 -1.25 -26.80
N ASP A 43 -31.72 -1.06 -27.57
CA ASP A 43 -31.99 0.14 -28.35
C ASP A 43 -33.21 0.88 -27.77
N PHE A 44 -32.97 2.10 -27.25
CA PHE A 44 -34.01 2.93 -26.68
C PHE A 44 -34.73 3.76 -27.77
N PRO A 45 -36.07 3.84 -27.76
CA PRO A 45 -36.82 4.57 -28.79
C PRO A 45 -36.50 6.08 -28.80
N GLU A 46 -36.32 6.66 -27.61
CA GLU A 46 -35.96 8.07 -27.42
C GLU A 46 -34.58 8.26 -26.79
N ALA A 47 -33.86 9.29 -27.24
CA ALA A 47 -32.57 9.66 -26.65
C ALA A 47 -32.72 10.18 -25.21
N GLY A 48 -33.91 10.68 -24.83
CA GLY A 48 -34.22 11.10 -23.46
C GLY A 48 -34.15 9.95 -22.46
N SER A 49 -34.72 8.78 -22.80
CA SER A 49 -34.67 7.59 -21.96
C SER A 49 -33.24 7.06 -21.76
N ALA A 50 -32.39 7.23 -22.77
CA ALA A 50 -30.98 6.86 -22.71
C ALA A 50 -30.11 7.86 -21.90
N ARG A 51 -30.62 9.04 -21.53
CA ARG A 51 -29.91 10.02 -20.68
C ARG A 51 -29.94 9.67 -19.19
N PHE A 52 -30.85 8.79 -18.76
CA PHE A 52 -30.87 8.28 -17.39
C PHE A 52 -29.58 7.51 -17.04
N PHE A 53 -28.97 6.89 -18.04
CA PHE A 53 -27.73 6.14 -17.90
C PHE A 53 -26.53 7.08 -18.09
N GLU A 54 -25.90 7.44 -16.99
CA GLU A 54 -24.64 8.18 -17.01
C GLU A 54 -23.50 7.24 -17.44
N THR A 55 -22.62 7.75 -18.30
CA THR A 55 -21.50 6.99 -18.85
C THR A 55 -20.18 7.69 -18.58
N GLU A 56 -19.14 6.91 -18.33
CA GLU A 56 -17.75 7.34 -18.25
C GLU A 56 -17.02 6.93 -19.52
N THR A 57 -16.28 7.85 -20.13
CA THR A 57 -15.38 7.50 -21.25
C THR A 57 -14.10 6.92 -20.68
N ILE A 58 -13.83 5.65 -21.01
CA ILE A 58 -12.71 4.91 -20.43
C ILE A 58 -11.42 5.21 -21.19
N GLY A 59 -10.35 5.41 -20.45
CA GLY A 59 -8.99 5.47 -20.95
C GLY A 59 -8.05 4.63 -20.10
N SER A 60 -6.86 4.38 -20.62
CA SER A 60 -5.78 3.75 -19.86
C SER A 60 -5.24 4.77 -18.85
N SER A 61 -5.28 4.43 -17.57
CA SER A 61 -4.77 5.27 -16.49
C SER A 61 -3.82 4.48 -15.61
N ALA A 62 -2.80 5.16 -15.07
CA ALA A 62 -1.98 4.56 -14.02
C ALA A 62 -2.82 4.40 -12.75
N LEU A 63 -3.19 3.17 -12.41
CA LEU A 63 -3.83 2.87 -11.14
C LEU A 63 -2.75 2.59 -10.10
N THR A 64 -2.93 3.16 -8.91
CA THR A 64 -2.04 2.93 -7.77
C THR A 64 -2.84 2.22 -6.69
N ALA A 65 -2.47 0.99 -6.37
CA ALA A 65 -3.00 0.29 -5.22
C ALA A 65 -2.38 0.88 -3.95
N ASP A 66 -3.23 1.35 -3.05
CA ASP A 66 -2.83 1.76 -1.70
C ASP A 66 -2.69 0.51 -0.83
N ILE A 67 -1.53 -0.12 -0.89
CA ILE A 67 -1.16 -1.12 0.13
C ILE A 67 -0.81 -0.32 1.37
N SER A 68 -1.47 -0.59 2.50
CA SER A 68 -1.21 0.12 3.75
C SER A 68 -0.86 -0.84 4.87
N ALA A 69 0.14 -0.48 5.69
CA ALA A 69 0.53 -1.24 6.86
C ALA A 69 0.55 -0.34 8.11
N PRO A 70 0.09 -0.85 9.27
CA PRO A 70 0.36 -0.21 10.56
C PRO A 70 1.87 -0.06 10.77
N ALA A 71 2.27 1.05 11.36
CA ALA A 71 3.65 1.42 11.49
C ALA A 71 3.93 2.15 12.80
N THR A 72 5.18 2.06 13.24
CA THR A 72 5.65 2.72 14.46
C THR A 72 6.97 3.43 14.20
N VAL A 73 7.16 4.60 14.80
CA VAL A 73 8.46 5.28 14.83
C VAL A 73 9.38 4.52 15.78
N SER A 74 10.16 3.58 15.24
CA SER A 74 11.00 2.69 16.03
C SER A 74 12.28 3.36 16.52
N ALA A 75 12.78 4.38 15.81
CA ALA A 75 13.90 5.18 16.26
C ALA A 75 13.88 6.62 15.74
N THR A 76 14.50 7.55 16.47
CA THR A 76 14.74 8.93 16.03
C THR A 76 16.18 9.33 16.32
N VAL A 77 16.77 10.14 15.45
CA VAL A 77 18.18 10.52 15.53
C VAL A 77 18.26 12.00 15.88
N VAL A 78 18.87 12.31 17.01
CA VAL A 78 19.04 13.67 17.51
C VAL A 78 20.52 14.02 17.62
N LYS A 79 20.83 15.30 17.47
CA LYS A 79 22.22 15.79 17.58
C LYS A 79 22.67 15.68 19.03
N SER A 80 23.89 15.20 19.26
CA SER A 80 24.52 15.31 20.57
C SER A 80 24.99 16.74 20.82
N ASN A 81 24.64 17.31 21.98
CA ASN A 81 25.05 18.65 22.38
C ASN A 81 26.44 18.67 23.04
N GLU A 82 26.96 17.52 23.46
CA GLU A 82 28.18 17.41 24.29
C GLU A 82 29.40 16.94 23.50
N GLY A 83 29.75 17.61 22.40
CA GLY A 83 31.02 17.38 21.68
C GLY A 83 31.26 15.95 21.14
N ALA A 84 30.32 15.03 21.33
CA ALA A 84 30.41 13.68 20.83
C ALA A 84 30.37 13.70 19.30
N SER A 85 31.31 13.00 18.68
CA SER A 85 31.39 12.85 17.22
C SER A 85 30.22 12.03 16.63
N GLN A 86 29.28 11.59 17.45
CA GLN A 86 28.16 10.73 17.07
C GLN A 86 26.82 11.29 17.53
N ASN A 87 25.81 11.10 16.67
CA ASN A 87 24.42 11.44 16.97
C ASN A 87 23.83 10.43 17.97
N ILE A 88 22.82 10.87 18.72
CA ILE A 88 22.10 10.02 19.67
C ILE A 88 20.92 9.38 18.93
N VAL A 89 20.80 8.06 19.04
CA VAL A 89 19.66 7.30 18.51
C VAL A 89 18.73 6.95 19.66
N LEU A 90 17.52 7.50 19.63
CA LEU A 90 16.47 7.22 20.60
C LEU A 90 15.55 6.14 20.03
N PHE A 91 15.58 4.96 20.63
CA PHE A 91 14.72 3.85 20.24
C PHE A 91 13.41 3.87 21.03
N GLN A 92 12.34 3.35 20.43
CA GLN A 92 11.13 3.01 21.17
C GLN A 92 11.39 1.84 22.12
N ASN A 93 12.08 0.79 21.63
CA ASN A 93 12.37 -0.39 22.42
C ASN A 93 13.67 -0.19 23.25
N PRO A 94 13.59 -0.24 24.59
CA PRO A 94 14.77 -0.08 25.45
C PRO A 94 15.84 -1.17 25.22
N ASP A 95 15.46 -2.39 24.81
CA ASP A 95 16.39 -3.48 24.55
C ASP A 95 17.27 -3.20 23.31
N LEU A 96 16.70 -2.53 22.30
CA LEU A 96 17.44 -2.07 21.12
C LEU A 96 18.40 -0.94 21.49
N ALA A 97 17.98 -0.02 22.37
CA ALA A 97 18.85 1.04 22.88
C ALA A 97 20.04 0.46 23.67
N GLY A 98 19.79 -0.52 24.53
CA GLY A 98 20.83 -1.24 25.26
C GLY A 98 21.78 -1.98 24.32
N SER A 99 21.24 -2.70 23.34
CA SER A 99 22.04 -3.43 22.34
C SER A 99 22.91 -2.50 21.50
N TYR A 100 22.37 -1.36 21.05
CA TYR A 100 23.14 -0.37 20.31
C TYR A 100 24.27 0.24 21.16
N THR A 101 24.00 0.52 22.43
CA THR A 101 25.01 1.06 23.36
C THR A 101 26.16 0.08 23.57
N GLN A 102 25.85 -1.21 23.83
CA GLN A 102 26.86 -2.25 23.98
C GLN A 102 27.65 -2.47 22.69
N LEU A 103 26.97 -2.45 21.54
CA LEU A 103 27.62 -2.52 20.24
C LEU A 103 28.67 -1.40 20.06
N ILE A 104 28.31 -0.15 20.38
CA ILE A 104 29.25 0.97 20.30
C ILE A 104 30.43 0.77 21.26
N GLN A 105 30.18 0.27 22.49
CA GLN A 105 31.24 -0.02 23.45
C GLN A 105 32.20 -1.09 22.91
N HIS A 106 31.69 -2.21 22.38
CA HIS A 106 32.51 -3.25 21.77
C HIS A 106 33.32 -2.72 20.59
N LEU A 107 32.75 -1.87 19.74
CA LEU A 107 33.50 -1.24 18.64
C LEU A 107 34.67 -0.38 19.14
N ILE A 108 34.48 0.37 20.23
CA ILE A 108 35.53 1.16 20.86
C ILE A 108 36.63 0.23 21.41
N THR A 109 36.25 -0.80 22.17
CA THR A 109 37.17 -1.79 22.74
C THR A 109 37.95 -2.53 21.64
N ILE A 110 37.26 -3.01 20.60
CA ILE A 110 37.88 -3.65 19.42
C ILE A 110 38.90 -2.71 18.79
N ASN A 111 38.54 -1.45 18.57
CA ASN A 111 39.46 -0.47 17.99
C ASN A 111 40.71 -0.30 18.87
N GLN A 112 40.54 -0.20 20.18
CA GLN A 112 41.65 -0.10 21.13
C GLN A 112 42.54 -1.34 21.11
N ILE A 113 41.98 -2.55 21.22
CA ILE A 113 42.75 -3.80 21.17
C ILE A 113 43.54 -3.91 19.86
N GLN A 114 42.88 -3.64 18.73
CA GLN A 114 43.51 -3.73 17.42
C GLN A 114 44.59 -2.67 17.19
N ASN A 115 44.32 -1.42 17.56
CA ASN A 115 45.17 -0.29 17.20
C ASN A 115 46.21 0.07 18.26
N VAL A 116 46.04 -0.39 19.50
CA VAL A 116 46.95 -0.12 20.61
C VAL A 116 47.58 -1.43 21.07
N ASN A 117 46.81 -2.31 21.69
CA ASN A 117 47.35 -3.49 22.39
C ASN A 117 48.09 -4.45 21.44
N ILE A 118 47.42 -4.90 20.37
CA ILE A 118 47.98 -5.84 19.40
C ILE A 118 49.18 -5.22 18.68
N LYS A 119 49.13 -3.92 18.34
CA LYS A 119 50.29 -3.24 17.72
C LYS A 119 51.49 -3.22 18.67
N GLN A 120 51.27 -2.94 19.95
CA GLN A 120 52.33 -2.96 20.97
C GLN A 120 52.90 -4.37 21.18
N ARG A 121 52.05 -5.38 21.35
CA ARG A 121 52.48 -6.78 21.50
C ARG A 121 53.22 -7.30 20.27
N LYS A 122 52.81 -6.89 19.07
CA LYS A 122 53.52 -7.23 17.84
C LYS A 122 54.93 -6.65 17.80
N ILE A 123 55.10 -5.38 18.20
CA ILE A 123 56.43 -4.74 18.30
C ILE A 123 57.30 -5.46 19.33
N GLU A 124 56.73 -5.76 20.51
CA GLU A 124 57.42 -6.49 21.58
C GLU A 124 57.87 -7.87 21.12
N LEU A 125 56.98 -8.64 20.47
CA LEU A 125 57.29 -9.96 19.92
C LEU A 125 58.43 -9.87 18.89
N SER A 126 58.37 -8.92 17.96
CA SER A 126 59.44 -8.72 16.97
C SER A 126 60.77 -8.35 17.61
N ARG A 127 60.77 -7.52 18.66
CA ARG A 127 61.98 -7.17 19.42
C ARG A 127 62.59 -8.37 20.13
N VAL A 128 61.77 -9.22 20.77
CA VAL A 128 62.26 -10.42 21.47
C VAL A 128 62.76 -11.47 20.48
N GLN A 129 62.08 -11.62 19.33
CA GLN A 129 62.54 -12.48 18.23
C GLN A 129 63.95 -12.07 17.74
N ASP A 130 64.17 -10.77 17.54
CA ASP A 130 65.48 -10.24 17.13
C ASP A 130 66.56 -10.48 18.19
N LEU A 131 66.26 -10.20 19.46
CA LEU A 131 67.19 -10.46 20.58
C LEU A 131 67.54 -11.95 20.70
N GLN A 132 66.56 -12.85 20.52
CA GLN A 132 66.81 -14.29 20.57
C GLN A 132 67.74 -14.74 19.42
N GLN A 133 67.56 -14.21 18.20
CA GLN A 133 68.42 -14.51 17.06
C GLN A 133 69.88 -14.11 17.30
N HIS A 134 70.10 -13.06 18.09
CA HIS A 134 71.43 -12.59 18.47
C HIS A 134 71.92 -13.15 19.82
N GLY A 135 71.23 -14.14 20.40
CA GLY A 135 71.60 -14.79 21.67
C GLY A 135 71.40 -13.92 22.92
N ALA A 136 70.69 -12.79 22.81
CA ALA A 136 70.41 -11.86 23.90
C ALA A 136 69.06 -12.10 24.61
N ALA A 137 68.26 -13.07 24.16
CA ALA A 137 67.02 -13.51 24.81
C ALA A 137 66.86 -15.04 24.73
N THR A 138 66.04 -15.60 25.62
CA THR A 138 65.80 -17.05 25.72
C THR A 138 64.54 -17.48 24.95
N GLY A 139 64.41 -18.77 24.66
CA GLY A 139 63.18 -19.33 24.08
C GLY A 139 61.96 -19.17 24.99
N LYS A 140 62.16 -19.09 26.31
CA LYS A 140 61.10 -18.76 27.27
C LYS A 140 60.59 -17.33 27.05
N ASP A 141 61.48 -16.36 26.92
CA ASP A 141 61.10 -14.96 26.70
C ASP A 141 60.28 -14.82 25.40
N LEU A 142 60.66 -15.53 24.35
CA LEU A 142 59.88 -15.58 23.11
C LEU A 142 58.49 -16.19 23.33
N MET A 143 58.41 -17.32 24.03
CA MET A 143 57.14 -18.00 24.31
C MET A 143 56.21 -17.14 25.17
N ASP A 144 56.74 -16.40 26.14
CA ASP A 144 55.99 -15.48 26.98
C ASP A 144 55.44 -14.32 26.15
N ALA A 145 56.25 -13.72 25.26
CA ALA A 145 55.80 -12.68 24.34
C ALA A 145 54.74 -13.18 23.35
N GLN A 146 54.92 -14.39 22.81
CA GLN A 146 53.95 -15.04 21.93
C GLN A 146 52.63 -15.32 22.64
N THR A 147 52.68 -15.75 23.91
CA THR A 147 51.51 -16.01 24.73
C THR A 147 50.74 -14.72 25.02
N ALA A 148 51.43 -13.64 25.38
CA ALA A 148 50.82 -12.33 25.58
C ALA A 148 50.13 -11.81 24.31
N MET A 149 50.76 -11.99 23.14
CA MET A 149 50.16 -11.67 21.84
C MET A 149 48.91 -12.54 21.57
N SER A 150 48.98 -13.84 21.83
CA SER A 150 47.86 -14.76 21.65
C SER A 150 46.67 -14.41 22.56
N MET A 151 46.93 -13.97 23.79
CA MET A 151 45.89 -13.53 24.72
C MET A 151 45.13 -12.31 24.18
N GLU A 152 45.83 -11.29 23.66
CA GLU A 152 45.16 -10.13 23.04
C GLU A 152 44.36 -10.52 21.79
N GLN A 153 44.84 -11.49 21.02
CA GLN A 153 44.10 -12.02 19.88
C GLN A 153 42.82 -12.74 20.30
N THR A 154 42.87 -13.52 21.38
CA THR A 154 41.69 -14.15 21.99
C THR A 154 40.71 -13.09 22.51
N ASN A 155 41.20 -12.05 23.20
CA ASN A 155 40.36 -10.94 23.66
C ASN A 155 39.64 -10.27 22.49
N LEU A 156 40.36 -9.97 21.40
CA LEU A 156 39.75 -9.44 20.17
C LEU A 156 38.66 -10.36 19.59
N SER A 157 38.91 -11.67 19.58
CA SER A 157 37.93 -12.65 19.09
C SER A 157 36.67 -12.66 19.95
N ASN A 158 36.81 -12.60 21.28
CA ASN A 158 35.69 -12.57 22.21
C ASN A 158 34.85 -11.30 22.04
N GLU A 159 35.50 -10.13 21.91
CA GLU A 159 34.80 -8.86 21.67
C GLU A 159 34.04 -8.86 20.34
N ARG A 160 34.61 -9.47 19.29
CA ARG A 160 33.92 -9.62 17.99
C ARG A 160 32.73 -10.56 18.07
N ALA A 161 32.81 -11.63 18.86
CA ALA A 161 31.67 -12.53 19.06
C ALA A 161 30.53 -11.80 19.79
N ALA A 162 30.84 -11.02 20.84
CA ALA A 162 29.86 -10.20 21.54
C ALA A 162 29.24 -9.10 20.64
N LEU A 163 30.05 -8.49 19.76
CA LEU A 163 29.57 -7.54 18.75
C LEU A 163 28.47 -8.15 17.86
N ILE A 164 28.69 -9.37 17.35
CA ILE A 164 27.74 -10.07 16.47
C ILE A 164 26.39 -10.33 17.17
N GLU A 165 26.42 -10.61 18.47
CA GLU A 165 25.19 -10.80 19.26
C GLU A 165 24.31 -9.54 19.22
N HIS A 166 24.91 -8.37 19.45
CA HIS A 166 24.18 -7.10 19.44
C HIS A 166 23.79 -6.66 18.03
N GLU A 167 24.61 -6.94 17.01
CA GLU A 167 24.23 -6.75 15.61
C GLU A 167 22.99 -7.57 15.22
N THR A 168 22.92 -8.82 15.70
CA THR A 168 21.77 -9.71 15.45
C THR A 168 20.49 -9.15 16.07
N LYS A 169 20.54 -8.72 17.34
CA LYS A 169 19.39 -8.10 18.03
C LYS A 169 18.90 -6.84 17.31
N LEU A 170 19.81 -6.01 16.80
CA LEU A 170 19.44 -4.84 16.01
C LEU A 170 18.81 -5.24 14.68
N LYS A 171 19.34 -6.26 13.98
CA LYS A 171 18.80 -6.74 12.71
C LYS A 171 17.38 -7.29 12.87
N GLU A 172 17.09 -8.02 13.93
CA GLU A 172 15.73 -8.47 14.30
C GLU A 172 14.77 -7.29 14.57
N GLY A 173 15.30 -6.23 15.19
CA GLY A 173 14.62 -4.94 15.34
C GLY A 173 14.39 -4.18 14.04
N GLY A 174 14.93 -4.66 12.91
CA GLY A 174 14.86 -4.00 11.61
C GLY A 174 15.91 -2.90 11.43
N PHE A 175 17.06 -2.97 12.11
CA PHE A 175 18.14 -1.98 12.05
C PHE A 175 19.50 -2.60 11.72
N GLN A 176 20.30 -1.88 10.93
CA GLN A 176 21.69 -2.26 10.65
C GLN A 176 22.65 -1.33 11.40
N ALA A 177 23.63 -1.89 12.09
CA ALA A 177 24.54 -1.13 12.97
C ALA A 177 25.29 -0.01 12.22
N GLU A 178 25.86 -0.31 11.05
CA GLU A 178 26.58 0.66 10.23
C GLU A 178 25.73 1.85 9.77
N MET A 179 24.44 1.59 9.53
CA MET A 179 23.49 2.63 9.13
C MET A 179 23.15 3.55 10.29
N LEU A 180 22.92 3.00 11.49
CA LEU A 180 22.68 3.78 12.70
C LEU A 180 23.87 4.68 13.04
N ARG A 181 25.10 4.16 12.91
CA ARG A 181 26.33 4.94 13.13
C ARG A 181 26.50 6.11 12.16
N LYS A 182 26.03 5.95 10.92
CA LYS A 182 26.09 6.98 9.86
C LYS A 182 24.82 7.83 9.78
N ALA A 183 23.86 7.59 10.67
CA ALA A 183 22.57 8.25 10.62
C ALA A 183 22.71 9.75 10.90
N LYS A 184 22.05 10.56 10.09
CA LYS A 184 22.05 12.02 10.24
C LYS A 184 21.03 12.44 11.31
N ALA A 185 21.40 13.44 12.11
CA ALA A 185 20.45 14.08 13.02
C ALA A 185 19.25 14.65 12.25
N GLY A 186 18.08 14.59 12.87
CA GLY A 186 16.82 14.95 12.22
C GLY A 186 16.28 13.86 11.30
N THR A 187 16.63 12.58 11.53
CA THR A 187 16.04 11.45 10.81
C THR A 187 15.13 10.67 11.75
N ALA A 188 13.94 10.29 11.30
CA ALA A 188 13.06 9.33 11.98
C ALA A 188 13.01 8.04 11.17
N TYR A 189 13.13 6.91 11.86
CA TYR A 189 13.02 5.57 11.29
C TYR A 189 11.72 4.93 11.74
N ILE A 190 10.92 4.54 10.75
CA ILE A 190 9.63 3.94 10.91
C ILE A 190 9.78 2.47 10.51
N THR A 191 9.25 1.56 11.30
CA THR A 191 9.14 0.15 10.90
C THR A 191 7.67 -0.23 10.75
N CYS A 192 7.40 -1.07 9.77
CA CYS A 192 6.09 -1.66 9.53
C CYS A 192 6.26 -3.07 8.97
N ASP A 193 5.25 -3.91 9.16
CA ASP A 193 5.26 -5.29 8.68
C ASP A 193 4.25 -5.42 7.55
N ILE A 194 4.66 -6.03 6.44
CA ILE A 194 3.80 -6.29 5.27
C ILE A 194 3.68 -7.80 4.99
N PRO A 195 2.59 -8.28 4.39
CA PRO A 195 2.48 -9.67 3.97
C PRO A 195 3.52 -10.03 2.91
N GLU A 196 4.04 -11.26 2.95
CA GLU A 196 5.03 -11.73 1.97
C GLU A 196 4.54 -11.66 0.51
N ASN A 197 3.23 -11.78 0.26
CA ASN A 197 2.66 -11.73 -1.08
C ASN A 197 2.81 -10.35 -1.74
N ASP A 198 2.88 -9.30 -0.93
CA ASP A 198 2.99 -7.92 -1.40
C ASP A 198 4.44 -7.44 -1.56
N ILE A 199 5.42 -8.24 -1.12
CA ILE A 199 6.85 -7.84 -1.17
C ILE A 199 7.32 -7.57 -2.60
N SER A 200 6.82 -8.33 -3.58
CA SER A 200 7.21 -8.19 -4.99
C SER A 200 6.82 -6.83 -5.59
N LYS A 201 5.82 -6.17 -4.99
CA LYS A 201 5.30 -4.87 -5.38
C LYS A 201 6.06 -3.72 -4.72
N ILE A 202 6.81 -3.99 -3.65
CA ILE A 202 7.56 -3.00 -2.89
C ILE A 202 9.03 -3.06 -3.28
N LYS A 203 9.59 -1.90 -3.64
CA LYS A 203 11.00 -1.78 -4.04
C LYS A 203 11.77 -0.92 -3.05
N ASN A 204 12.98 -1.36 -2.70
CA ASN A 204 13.92 -0.53 -1.96
C ASN A 204 14.17 0.79 -2.70
N GLY A 205 14.14 1.88 -1.94
CA GLY A 205 14.32 3.23 -2.45
C GLY A 205 13.07 3.93 -2.96
N SER A 206 11.92 3.22 -3.08
CA SER A 206 10.64 3.84 -3.44
C SER A 206 10.15 4.80 -2.35
N GLN A 207 9.41 5.82 -2.79
CA GLN A 207 8.71 6.73 -1.89
C GLN A 207 7.45 6.06 -1.33
N CYS A 208 7.12 6.41 -0.08
CA CYS A 208 5.87 6.03 0.56
C CYS A 208 5.30 7.23 1.33
N THR A 209 4.02 7.16 1.65
CA THR A 209 3.35 8.18 2.46
C THR A 209 3.08 7.62 3.84
N VAL A 210 3.34 8.38 4.89
CA VAL A 210 3.10 7.98 6.27
C VAL A 210 2.18 8.98 6.93
N GLN A 211 1.14 8.48 7.59
CA GLN A 211 0.20 9.30 8.34
C GLN A 211 0.22 8.84 9.79
N PHE A 212 0.55 9.74 10.72
CA PHE A 212 0.61 9.42 12.14
C PHE A 212 -0.70 9.77 12.83
N THR A 213 -1.11 8.97 13.81
CA THR A 213 -2.33 9.23 14.60
C THR A 213 -2.25 10.58 15.34
N ALA A 214 -1.06 10.99 15.74
CA ALA A 214 -0.82 12.30 16.37
C ALA A 214 -1.01 13.49 15.40
N PHE A 215 -0.96 13.25 14.09
CA PHE A 215 -1.04 14.28 13.05
C PHE A 215 -2.01 13.84 11.93
N PRO A 216 -3.32 13.74 12.20
CA PRO A 216 -4.28 13.14 11.25
C PRO A 216 -4.45 13.96 9.96
N ASN A 217 -4.15 15.26 10.00
CA ASN A 217 -4.28 16.14 8.83
C ASN A 217 -2.96 16.36 8.08
N GLU A 218 -1.88 15.72 8.50
CA GLU A 218 -0.56 15.83 7.86
C GLU A 218 -0.13 14.49 7.28
N LYS A 219 0.39 14.52 6.05
CA LYS A 219 1.01 13.37 5.38
C LYS A 219 2.51 13.61 5.30
N PHE A 220 3.28 12.64 5.77
CA PHE A 220 4.73 12.66 5.73
C PHE A 220 5.22 11.83 4.56
N ILE A 221 6.16 12.35 3.78
CA ILE A 221 6.78 11.60 2.69
C ILE A 221 8.00 10.87 3.27
N GLY A 222 8.00 9.55 3.14
CA GLY A 222 9.10 8.68 3.52
C GLY A 222 9.75 8.00 2.33
N LYS A 223 10.90 7.38 2.59
CA LYS A 223 11.61 6.53 1.63
C LYS A 223 11.82 5.16 2.26
N ILE A 224 11.53 4.10 1.51
CA ILE A 224 11.85 2.73 1.93
C ILE A 224 13.37 2.56 1.87
N ASP A 225 13.99 2.40 3.03
CA ASP A 225 15.44 2.22 3.13
C ASP A 225 15.85 0.77 3.00
N ASP A 226 15.00 -0.13 3.51
CA ASP A 226 15.36 -1.52 3.73
C ASP A 226 14.10 -2.40 3.79
N VAL A 227 14.24 -3.59 3.23
CA VAL A 227 13.26 -4.68 3.27
C VAL A 227 14.00 -5.85 3.88
N ALA A 228 13.51 -6.38 5.01
CA ALA A 228 14.20 -7.46 5.71
C ALA A 228 14.37 -8.70 4.82
N ASP A 229 15.54 -9.33 4.89
CA ASP A 229 15.86 -10.57 4.14
C ASP A 229 15.13 -11.82 4.67
N MET A 230 14.38 -11.68 5.77
CA MET A 230 13.73 -12.77 6.48
C MET A 230 12.24 -12.52 6.62
N VAL A 231 11.46 -13.55 6.28
CA VAL A 231 10.03 -13.60 6.58
C VAL A 231 9.85 -14.16 7.99
N ASP A 232 9.03 -13.52 8.80
CA ASP A 232 8.63 -14.08 10.09
C ASP A 232 7.84 -15.38 9.84
N PRO A 233 8.32 -16.55 10.31
CA PRO A 233 7.70 -17.83 10.01
C PRO A 233 6.34 -18.02 10.70
N THR A 234 6.06 -17.26 11.76
CA THR A 234 4.79 -17.31 12.50
C THR A 234 3.74 -16.43 11.84
N THR A 235 4.09 -15.21 11.46
CA THR A 235 3.13 -14.23 10.92
C THR A 235 3.07 -14.21 9.39
N ARG A 236 4.08 -14.77 8.70
CA ARG A 236 4.28 -14.65 7.24
C ARG A 236 4.40 -13.20 6.77
N MET A 237 4.89 -12.34 7.66
CA MET A 237 5.12 -10.91 7.40
C MET A 237 6.60 -10.62 7.22
N VAL A 238 6.89 -9.56 6.47
CA VAL A 238 8.23 -9.05 6.22
C VAL A 238 8.32 -7.64 6.78
N LYS A 239 9.36 -7.41 7.58
CA LYS A 239 9.63 -6.12 8.19
C LYS A 239 10.25 -5.16 7.17
N LEU A 240 9.70 -3.96 7.10
CA LEU A 240 10.20 -2.85 6.29
C LEU A 240 10.67 -1.71 7.19
N ARG A 241 11.67 -0.98 6.71
CA ARG A 241 12.12 0.27 7.34
C ARG A 241 11.98 1.43 6.37
N VAL A 242 11.40 2.52 6.87
CA VAL A 242 11.21 3.78 6.16
C VAL A 242 11.95 4.89 6.88
N SER A 243 12.70 5.73 6.15
CA SER A 243 13.22 7.00 6.68
C SER A 243 12.30 8.15 6.36
N ILE A 244 12.12 9.05 7.33
CA ILE A 244 11.42 10.33 7.18
C ILE A 244 12.32 11.44 7.70
N ASN A 245 12.32 12.58 7.01
CA ASN A 245 12.95 13.79 7.50
C ASN A 245 12.20 14.34 8.72
N ASN A 246 12.91 14.50 9.82
CA ASN A 246 12.43 14.94 11.11
C ASN A 246 13.34 16.05 11.68
N THR A 247 13.80 16.99 10.84
CA THR A 247 14.64 18.13 11.27
C THR A 247 13.99 18.97 12.37
N ASP A 248 12.66 19.07 12.35
CA ASP A 248 11.90 19.87 13.32
C ASP A 248 11.64 19.11 14.64
N GLY A 249 12.03 17.84 14.73
CA GLY A 249 11.86 17.01 15.92
C GLY A 249 10.40 16.73 16.31
N LYS A 250 9.46 16.89 15.36
CA LYS A 250 8.03 16.63 15.56
C LYS A 250 7.75 15.15 15.84
N LEU A 251 8.40 14.26 15.10
CA LEU A 251 8.23 12.82 15.25
C LEU A 251 9.07 12.32 16.43
N LYS A 252 8.45 11.50 17.29
CA LYS A 252 9.07 10.91 18.48
C LYS A 252 9.04 9.40 18.39
N ALA A 253 10.07 8.74 18.92
CA ALA A 253 10.08 7.29 19.04
C ALA A 253 8.85 6.79 19.81
N GLY A 254 8.20 5.74 19.31
CA GLY A 254 6.96 5.17 19.84
C GLY A 254 5.67 5.75 19.27
N MET A 255 5.72 6.77 18.39
CA MET A 255 4.53 7.23 17.68
C MET A 255 4.01 6.17 16.71
N PHE A 256 2.69 5.99 16.66
CA PHE A 256 2.01 5.08 15.74
C PHE A 256 1.43 5.81 14.53
N GLY A 257 1.37 5.11 13.42
CA GLY A 257 0.80 5.59 12.18
C GLY A 257 0.52 4.47 11.19
N THR A 258 0.25 4.86 9.95
CA THR A 258 0.02 3.97 8.83
C THR A 258 0.91 4.40 7.67
N VAL A 259 1.63 3.44 7.08
CA VAL A 259 2.43 3.64 5.87
C VAL A 259 1.60 3.17 4.69
N GLY A 260 1.39 4.05 3.71
CA GLY A 260 0.84 3.74 2.40
C GLY A 260 1.95 3.59 1.37
N PHE A 261 2.00 2.44 0.73
CA PHE A 261 2.88 2.10 -0.38
C PHE A 261 2.10 2.34 -1.67
N GLY A 262 2.44 3.40 -2.41
CA GLY A 262 1.85 3.65 -3.71
C GLY A 262 2.37 2.64 -4.72
N VAL A 263 1.67 1.52 -4.90
CA VAL A 263 2.05 0.50 -5.87
C VAL A 263 1.36 0.78 -7.19
N SER A 264 2.11 1.17 -8.21
CA SER A 264 1.56 1.27 -9.56
C SER A 264 1.26 -0.11 -10.11
N GLU A 265 -0.01 -0.37 -10.44
CA GLU A 265 -0.45 -1.57 -11.16
C GLU A 265 -0.28 -1.39 -12.69
N GLY A 266 0.49 -0.39 -13.12
CA GLY A 266 0.72 -0.06 -14.54
C GLY A 266 -0.40 0.78 -15.18
N GLN A 267 -0.26 1.04 -16.48
CA GLN A 267 -1.30 1.72 -17.27
C GLN A 267 -2.26 0.68 -17.84
N ASN A 268 -3.42 0.54 -17.21
CA ASN A 268 -4.47 -0.36 -17.67
C ASN A 268 -5.77 0.40 -17.89
N ILE A 269 -6.61 -0.14 -18.78
CA ILE A 269 -8.01 0.23 -18.85
C ILE A 269 -8.65 -0.21 -17.52
N SER A 270 -9.41 0.69 -16.91
CA SER A 270 -10.17 0.38 -15.70
C SER A 270 -11.60 0.87 -15.83
N VAL A 271 -12.52 0.31 -15.05
CA VAL A 271 -13.91 0.78 -14.94
C VAL A 271 -14.27 0.97 -13.49
N ASP A 272 -15.32 1.76 -13.22
CA ASP A 272 -15.87 1.89 -11.88
C ASP A 272 -16.43 0.55 -11.45
N LYS A 273 -16.29 0.18 -10.17
CA LYS A 273 -16.86 -1.06 -9.65
C LYS A 273 -18.38 -1.14 -9.89
N ASP A 274 -19.07 0.01 -9.88
CA ASP A 274 -20.51 0.10 -10.09
C ASP A 274 -20.93 -0.16 -11.55
N ALA A 275 -19.98 -0.08 -12.49
CA ALA A 275 -20.18 -0.41 -13.90
C ALA A 275 -20.18 -1.92 -14.18
N LEU A 276 -19.63 -2.72 -13.27
CA LEU A 276 -19.41 -4.15 -13.47
C LEU A 276 -20.63 -4.98 -13.06
N ILE A 277 -21.06 -5.88 -13.95
CA ILE A 277 -22.10 -6.87 -13.68
C ILE A 277 -21.52 -8.27 -13.71
N THR A 278 -21.63 -9.00 -12.61
CA THR A 278 -21.25 -10.41 -12.56
C THR A 278 -22.49 -11.31 -12.59
N ILE A 279 -22.54 -12.24 -13.54
CA ILE A 279 -23.61 -13.26 -13.65
C ILE A 279 -22.97 -14.60 -13.98
N GLN A 280 -23.29 -15.62 -13.18
CA GLN A 280 -22.80 -17.00 -13.35
C GLN A 280 -21.26 -17.07 -13.53
N GLY A 281 -20.51 -16.27 -12.78
CA GLY A 281 -19.05 -16.23 -12.82
C GLY A 281 -18.43 -15.51 -14.03
N LYS A 282 -19.25 -14.94 -14.93
CA LYS A 282 -18.80 -14.07 -16.02
C LYS A 282 -19.05 -12.61 -15.69
N ASN A 283 -18.16 -11.74 -16.16
CA ASN A 283 -18.21 -10.31 -15.92
C ASN A 283 -18.58 -9.55 -17.19
N TYR A 284 -19.47 -8.57 -17.05
CA TYR A 284 -20.02 -7.80 -18.15
C TYR A 284 -20.04 -6.31 -17.82
N VAL A 285 -19.98 -5.48 -18.85
CA VAL A 285 -20.21 -4.03 -18.78
C VAL A 285 -21.13 -3.61 -19.91
N PHE A 286 -21.80 -2.47 -19.77
CA PHE A 286 -22.64 -1.91 -20.84
C PHE A 286 -21.94 -0.71 -21.48
N VAL A 287 -21.59 -0.84 -22.77
CA VAL A 287 -20.97 0.21 -23.57
C VAL A 287 -22.03 0.94 -24.38
N LYS A 288 -22.03 2.27 -24.32
CA LYS A 288 -22.92 3.13 -25.09
C LYS A 288 -22.37 3.33 -26.50
N ASN A 289 -23.10 2.83 -27.49
CA ASN A 289 -22.77 2.95 -28.91
C ASN A 289 -23.72 3.95 -29.56
N GLY A 290 -23.39 5.25 -29.52
CA GLY A 290 -24.23 6.33 -30.03
C GLY A 290 -25.24 6.85 -29.00
N ALA A 291 -26.27 7.57 -29.46
CA ALA A 291 -27.13 8.33 -28.54
C ALA A 291 -28.13 7.47 -27.75
N LYS A 292 -28.53 6.30 -28.29
CA LYS A 292 -29.67 5.52 -27.78
C LYS A 292 -29.39 4.03 -27.56
N VAL A 293 -28.20 3.54 -27.91
CA VAL A 293 -27.92 2.11 -27.93
C VAL A 293 -26.89 1.77 -26.87
N PHE A 294 -27.18 0.74 -26.07
CA PHE A 294 -26.23 0.12 -25.15
C PHE A 294 -25.96 -1.31 -25.59
N GLN A 295 -24.70 -1.70 -25.52
CA GLN A 295 -24.23 -3.04 -25.85
C GLN A 295 -23.57 -3.65 -24.62
N ARG A 296 -24.05 -4.82 -24.21
CA ARG A 296 -23.38 -5.67 -23.23
C ARG A 296 -22.12 -6.25 -23.84
N LYS A 297 -20.98 -6.03 -23.18
CA LYS A 297 -19.70 -6.65 -23.53
C LYS A 297 -19.21 -7.51 -22.37
N ASP A 298 -18.70 -8.69 -22.71
CA ASP A 298 -18.00 -9.57 -21.78
C ASP A 298 -16.61 -8.98 -21.55
N VAL A 299 -16.17 -8.93 -20.29
CA VAL A 299 -14.87 -8.39 -19.91
C VAL A 299 -14.09 -9.38 -19.06
N ASN A 300 -12.78 -9.44 -19.30
CA ASN A 300 -11.85 -10.11 -18.39
C ASN A 300 -11.28 -9.07 -17.44
N ILE A 301 -11.42 -9.31 -16.13
CA ILE A 301 -11.05 -8.34 -15.09
C ILE A 301 -9.82 -8.82 -14.33
N GLY A 302 -9.08 -7.86 -13.80
CA GLY A 302 -7.96 -8.05 -12.90
C GLY A 302 -8.27 -7.59 -11.48
N ASN A 303 -7.24 -7.08 -10.82
CA ASN A 303 -7.34 -6.60 -9.45
C ASN A 303 -8.26 -5.38 -9.35
N GLN A 304 -9.00 -5.30 -8.25
CA GLN A 304 -9.68 -4.08 -7.83
C GLN A 304 -8.69 -3.18 -7.08
N VAL A 305 -8.67 -1.90 -7.44
CA VAL A 305 -7.82 -0.85 -6.87
C VAL A 305 -8.73 0.30 -6.43
N GLY A 306 -8.99 0.39 -5.12
CA GLY A 306 -9.99 1.32 -4.58
C GLY A 306 -11.38 1.05 -5.17
N ASP A 307 -11.98 2.06 -5.80
CA ASP A 307 -13.28 1.95 -6.48
C ASP A 307 -13.16 1.58 -7.97
N ARG A 308 -11.95 1.30 -8.45
CA ARG A 308 -11.68 0.93 -9.86
C ARG A 308 -11.38 -0.55 -10.00
N ILE A 309 -11.83 -1.15 -11.08
CA ILE A 309 -11.53 -2.53 -11.46
C ILE A 309 -10.69 -2.52 -12.74
N ILE A 310 -9.54 -3.17 -12.72
CA ILE A 310 -8.69 -3.32 -13.91
C ILE A 310 -9.40 -4.24 -14.92
N VAL A 311 -9.40 -3.86 -16.21
CA VAL A 311 -9.95 -4.66 -17.31
C VAL A 311 -8.83 -5.05 -18.25
N PHE A 312 -8.54 -6.36 -18.32
CA PHE A 312 -7.49 -6.91 -19.19
C PHE A 312 -7.94 -7.05 -20.65
N SER A 313 -9.23 -7.34 -20.89
CA SER A 313 -9.79 -7.42 -22.24
C SER A 313 -11.30 -7.20 -22.27
N GLY A 314 -11.82 -6.84 -23.44
CA GLY A 314 -13.26 -6.61 -23.69
C GLY A 314 -13.65 -5.14 -23.86
N LEU A 315 -12.73 -4.21 -23.56
CA LEU A 315 -12.92 -2.75 -23.72
C LEU A 315 -11.75 -2.12 -24.46
N ASN A 316 -12.03 -1.00 -25.14
CA ASN A 316 -11.04 -0.18 -25.82
C ASN A 316 -11.00 1.24 -25.22
N ASN A 317 -9.86 1.93 -25.39
CA ASN A 317 -9.75 3.35 -25.06
C ASN A 317 -10.77 4.15 -25.88
N GLY A 318 -11.54 5.02 -25.21
CA GLY A 318 -12.63 5.82 -25.80
C GLY A 318 -14.02 5.17 -25.69
N ASP A 319 -14.12 3.91 -25.26
CA ASP A 319 -15.43 3.28 -25.00
C ASP A 319 -16.17 4.05 -23.88
N SER A 320 -17.46 4.31 -24.07
CA SER A 320 -18.30 5.01 -23.08
C SER A 320 -19.10 3.98 -22.27
N VAL A 321 -18.66 3.69 -21.06
CA VAL A 321 -19.23 2.63 -20.20
C VAL A 321 -20.25 3.22 -19.23
N ALA A 322 -21.40 2.55 -19.07
CA ALA A 322 -22.44 2.96 -18.12
C ALA A 322 -21.97 2.77 -16.67
N ILE A 323 -22.02 3.84 -15.88
CA ILE A 323 -21.69 3.85 -14.44
C ILE A 323 -22.95 3.98 -13.56
N LYS A 324 -24.05 4.48 -14.13
CA LYS A 324 -25.33 4.65 -13.41
C LYS A 324 -26.47 4.02 -14.21
N GLY A 325 -27.44 3.45 -13.50
CA GLY A 325 -28.56 2.74 -14.10
C GLY A 325 -28.22 1.35 -14.63
N VAL A 326 -27.04 0.81 -14.27
CA VAL A 326 -26.51 -0.46 -14.77
C VAL A 326 -27.41 -1.64 -14.39
N MET A 327 -28.08 -1.59 -13.24
CA MET A 327 -29.04 -2.63 -12.81
C MET A 327 -30.28 -2.70 -13.70
N GLN A 328 -30.78 -1.56 -14.20
CA GLN A 328 -31.89 -1.52 -15.14
C GLN A 328 -31.46 -2.09 -16.50
N LEU A 329 -30.25 -1.76 -16.97
CA LEU A 329 -29.68 -2.37 -18.18
C LEU A 329 -29.50 -3.88 -18.02
N LYS A 330 -29.06 -4.35 -16.84
CA LYS A 330 -28.98 -5.76 -16.50
C LYS A 330 -30.34 -6.46 -16.61
N GLY A 331 -31.39 -5.89 -16.04
CA GLY A 331 -32.76 -6.44 -16.13
C GLY A 331 -33.23 -6.59 -17.58
N LEU A 332 -33.05 -5.54 -18.39
CA LEU A 332 -33.39 -5.56 -19.82
C LEU A 332 -32.54 -6.55 -20.62
N SER A 333 -31.25 -6.68 -20.31
CA SER A 333 -30.32 -7.52 -21.06
C SER A 333 -30.50 -9.01 -20.77
N PHE A 334 -30.74 -9.39 -19.51
CA PHE A 334 -30.79 -10.80 -19.10
C PHE A 334 -32.20 -11.34 -18.90
N GLY A 335 -33.23 -10.47 -18.94
CA GLY A 335 -34.62 -10.89 -18.89
C GLY A 335 -35.04 -11.42 -17.52
N TYR A 336 -35.14 -10.51 -16.54
CA TYR A 336 -35.84 -10.74 -15.28
C TYR A 336 -37.11 -9.89 -15.22
#